data_AF-A0A369LZL4-F1
#
_entry.id   AF-A0A369LZL4-F1
#
_cell.length_a   1.000
_cell.length_b   1.000
_cell.length_c   1.000
_cell.angle_alpha   90.00
_cell.angle_beta   90.00
_cell.angle_gamma   90.00
#
_symmetry.space_group_name_H-M   'P 1'
#
loop_
_entity.id
_entity.type
_entity.pdbx_description
1 polymer ?
#
loop_
_entity_poly.entity_id
_entity_poly.type
_entity_poly.pdbx_seq_one_letter_code
_entity_poly.pdbx_strand_id
1 'polypeptide(L)'
;MLGPLIVCYLFLGGTGAGACLVLAVLGMLAPRELVAVQGAGGRGASRGPAGAHAVLRPPAPYRRLLAPGYAAALVALVLGMVCLLADVGRADRLLLLLTSPAFSHVAVGAWSLAVCAALAVLAGLAWAGLAWRWRFAAVRVLQVALALAALVVMLYTGLLLQSLNAVPLWATPWLPALFVLSSLSCGMALVLAAAQLTGAAFAFVTVLGRLAAVDAAVVVLEALVLAAFVGTALAGIGGNFLVDRTAEALAASAEALVAGEAAWLFWGGFVLAGLAVPFALDVALARLRRPRPALALVAAACVLAGGLAMRFCVVEAGMHPLLAMAS
;
A
#
# COMPACT_ATOMS: atom_id res chain seq x y z
N MET A 1 12.68 -19.29 -11.28
CA MET A 1 12.45 -18.95 -9.86
C MET A 1 12.04 -17.50 -9.79
N LEU A 2 10.98 -17.18 -9.05
CA LEU A 2 10.63 -15.80 -8.73
C LEU A 2 11.78 -15.20 -7.93
N GLY A 3 12.38 -14.10 -8.38
CA GLY A 3 13.53 -13.50 -7.72
C GLY A 3 13.13 -12.71 -6.46
N PRO A 4 14.07 -12.35 -5.58
CA PRO A 4 13.80 -11.46 -4.43
C PRO A 4 13.23 -10.09 -4.87
N LEU A 5 13.44 -9.72 -6.13
CA LEU A 5 12.92 -8.50 -6.75
C LEU A 5 11.39 -8.50 -6.84
N ILE A 6 10.72 -9.65 -7.02
CA ILE A 6 9.25 -9.66 -7.04
C ILE A 6 8.68 -9.32 -5.65
N VAL A 7 9.29 -9.85 -4.59
CA VAL A 7 8.88 -9.56 -3.20
C VAL A 7 9.06 -8.07 -2.91
N CYS A 8 10.19 -7.50 -3.32
CA CYS A 8 10.46 -6.07 -3.19
C CYS A 8 9.45 -5.23 -3.96
N TYR A 9 9.12 -5.61 -5.20
CA TYR A 9 8.10 -4.95 -6.01
C TYR A 9 6.72 -4.99 -5.34
N LEU A 10 6.27 -6.18 -4.90
CA LEU A 10 4.96 -6.37 -4.25
C LEU A 10 4.86 -5.56 -2.95
N PHE A 11 5.95 -5.49 -2.20
CA PHE A 11 6.01 -4.71 -0.96
C PHE A 11 6.02 -3.21 -1.23
N LEU A 12 6.93 -2.72 -2.06
CA LEU A 12 7.12 -1.29 -2.31
C LEU A 12 5.96 -0.70 -3.11
N GLY A 13 5.45 -1.42 -4.10
CA GLY A 13 4.26 -1.04 -4.87
C GLY A 13 3.02 -0.97 -4.00
N GLY A 14 2.78 -1.99 -3.16
CA GLY A 14 1.67 -2.02 -2.21
C GLY A 14 1.75 -0.91 -1.16
N THR A 15 2.91 -0.74 -0.53
CA THR A 15 3.15 0.29 0.50
C THR A 15 2.98 1.70 -0.05
N GLY A 16 3.57 1.98 -1.22
CA GLY A 16 3.45 3.28 -1.89
C GLY A 16 2.01 3.59 -2.29
N ALA A 17 1.28 2.60 -2.82
CA ALA A 17 -0.14 2.76 -3.13
C ALA A 17 -1.00 2.97 -1.87
N GLY A 18 -0.77 2.19 -0.81
CA GLY A 18 -1.45 2.36 0.48
C GLY A 18 -1.24 3.77 1.05
N ALA A 19 -0.01 4.29 1.00
CA ALA A 19 0.29 5.65 1.41
C ALA A 19 -0.43 6.69 0.53
N CYS A 20 -0.45 6.51 -0.79
CA CYS A 20 -1.21 7.35 -1.72
C CYS A 20 -2.72 7.37 -1.39
N LEU A 21 -3.31 6.22 -1.09
CA LEU A 21 -4.72 6.12 -0.70
C LEU A 21 -4.99 6.91 0.59
N VAL A 22 -4.17 6.72 1.61
CA VAL A 22 -4.28 7.43 2.90
C VAL A 22 -4.16 8.94 2.70
N LEU A 23 -3.14 9.40 1.96
CA LEU A 23 -2.92 10.82 1.69
C LEU A 23 -4.04 11.43 0.85
N ALA A 24 -4.57 10.68 -0.12
CA ALA A 24 -5.71 11.10 -0.91
C ALA A 24 -6.95 11.30 -0.04
N VAL A 25 -7.23 10.36 0.87
CA VAL A 25 -8.32 10.48 1.85
C VAL A 25 -8.10 11.68 2.77
N LEU A 26 -6.89 11.86 3.33
CA LEU A 26 -6.57 13.02 4.18
C LEU A 26 -6.76 14.34 3.42
N GLY A 27 -6.34 14.40 2.15
CA GLY A 27 -6.55 15.57 1.30
C GLY A 27 -8.03 15.80 0.94
N MET A 28 -8.86 14.74 0.88
CA MET A 28 -10.31 14.87 0.74
C MET A 28 -10.99 15.31 2.04
N LEU A 29 -10.47 14.92 3.20
CA LEU A 29 -11.02 15.36 4.49
C LEU A 29 -10.60 16.78 4.86
N ALA A 30 -9.62 17.36 4.15
CA ALA A 30 -9.16 18.73 4.37
C ALA A 30 -10.31 19.75 4.13
N PRO A 31 -10.67 20.58 5.13
CA PRO A 31 -11.75 21.55 5.01
C PRO A 31 -11.50 22.54 3.89
N ARG A 32 -12.53 22.81 3.06
CA ARG A 32 -12.42 23.74 1.93
C ARG A 32 -12.01 25.14 2.38
N GLU A 33 -12.52 25.56 3.53
CA GLU A 33 -12.32 26.88 4.13
C GLU A 33 -10.86 27.16 4.49
N LEU A 34 -10.12 26.12 4.88
CA LEU A 34 -8.72 26.23 5.29
C LEU A 34 -7.76 26.15 4.12
N VAL A 35 -8.16 25.48 3.03
CA VAL A 35 -7.23 25.07 1.96
C VAL A 35 -7.57 25.73 0.62
N ALA A 36 -8.76 26.32 0.47
CA ALA A 36 -9.17 26.99 -0.76
C ALA A 36 -9.41 28.48 -0.53
N VAL A 37 -8.88 29.30 -1.44
CA VAL A 37 -9.15 30.74 -1.49
C VAL A 37 -10.00 31.03 -2.73
N GLN A 38 -10.96 31.94 -2.64
CA GLN A 38 -11.68 32.40 -3.84
C GLN A 38 -10.68 33.03 -4.81
N GLY A 39 -10.55 32.45 -6.00
CA GLY A 39 -9.72 33.03 -7.04
C GLY A 39 -10.32 34.35 -7.49
N ALA A 40 -9.56 35.43 -7.40
CA ALA A 40 -9.94 36.69 -8.02
C ALA A 40 -10.02 36.45 -9.54
N GLY A 41 -11.24 36.39 -10.07
CA GLY A 41 -11.48 36.57 -11.50
C GLY A 41 -10.80 37.87 -11.93
N GLY A 42 -10.12 37.85 -13.08
CA GLY A 42 -9.29 38.96 -13.54
C GLY A 42 -9.95 40.33 -13.34
N ARG A 43 -9.13 41.32 -12.96
CA ARG A 43 -9.52 42.73 -12.81
C ARG A 43 -10.33 43.18 -14.04
N GLY A 44 -11.65 43.26 -13.89
CA GLY A 44 -12.53 43.71 -14.97
C GLY A 44 -13.99 43.37 -14.70
N ALA A 45 -14.69 44.35 -14.14
CA ALA A 45 -16.13 44.58 -14.27
C ALA A 45 -17.10 43.41 -13.98
N SER A 46 -17.84 43.57 -12.87
CA SER A 46 -19.29 43.28 -12.78
C SER A 46 -19.80 42.06 -13.56
N ARG A 47 -19.72 40.86 -12.98
CA ARG A 47 -20.57 39.72 -13.34
C ARG A 47 -20.75 38.82 -12.12
N GLY A 48 -21.98 38.35 -11.92
CA GLY A 48 -22.49 37.76 -10.67
C GLY A 48 -21.77 36.49 -10.14
N PRO A 49 -22.32 35.86 -9.09
CA PRO A 49 -21.66 34.81 -8.29
C PRO A 49 -21.27 33.51 -9.05
N ALA A 50 -21.55 33.41 -10.36
CA ALA A 50 -21.34 32.21 -11.16
C ALA A 50 -19.88 32.00 -11.67
N GLY A 51 -18.96 32.95 -11.46
CA GLY A 51 -17.59 32.90 -12.02
C GLY A 51 -16.44 32.71 -11.01
N ALA A 52 -16.71 32.71 -9.70
CA ALA A 52 -15.65 32.60 -8.68
C ALA A 52 -15.23 31.13 -8.50
N HIS A 53 -14.08 30.75 -9.06
CA HIS A 53 -13.51 29.42 -8.82
C HIS A 53 -12.62 29.41 -7.59
N ALA A 54 -12.85 28.47 -6.69
CA ALA A 54 -11.97 28.23 -5.54
C ALA A 54 -10.63 27.63 -6.02
N VAL A 55 -9.52 28.22 -5.60
CA VAL A 55 -8.16 27.79 -5.92
C VAL A 55 -7.52 27.18 -4.69
N LEU A 56 -6.83 26.04 -4.86
CA LEU A 56 -6.08 25.39 -3.79
C LEU A 56 -4.91 26.28 -3.37
N ARG A 57 -4.84 26.63 -2.09
CA ARG A 57 -3.71 27.30 -1.45
C ARG A 57 -3.40 26.59 -0.13
N PRO A 58 -2.57 25.54 -0.16
CA PRO A 58 -2.35 24.70 1.01
C PRO A 58 -1.60 25.46 2.12
N PRO A 59 -2.14 25.55 3.34
CA PRO A 59 -1.44 26.13 4.48
C PRO A 59 -0.14 25.38 4.80
N ALA A 60 0.81 26.06 5.45
CA ALA A 60 2.08 25.47 5.88
C ALA A 60 1.95 24.09 6.58
N PRO A 61 1.03 23.86 7.54
CA PRO A 61 0.88 22.54 8.15
C PRO A 61 0.49 21.45 7.14
N TYR A 62 -0.47 21.71 6.24
CA TYR A 62 -0.88 20.75 5.21
C TYR A 62 0.26 20.42 4.24
N ARG A 63 1.07 21.43 3.86
CA ARG A 63 2.26 21.22 3.02
C ARG A 63 3.28 20.30 3.72
N ARG A 64 3.51 20.51 5.03
CA ARG A 64 4.42 19.69 5.84
C ARG A 64 3.93 18.26 6.07
N LEU A 65 2.64 18.00 5.94
CA LEU A 65 2.07 16.65 6.05
C LEU A 65 2.04 15.95 4.68
N LEU A 66 1.36 16.56 3.72
CA LEU A 66 0.97 15.90 2.48
C LEU A 66 2.10 15.85 1.45
N ALA A 67 2.89 16.92 1.29
CA ALA A 67 3.99 16.92 0.32
C ALA A 67 5.08 15.87 0.62
N PRO A 68 5.64 15.78 1.85
CA PRO A 68 6.62 14.73 2.17
C PRO A 68 5.98 13.35 2.21
N GLY A 69 4.69 13.23 2.60
CA GLY A 69 3.96 11.98 2.48
C GLY A 69 3.89 11.48 1.05
N TYR A 70 3.50 12.34 0.09
CA TYR A 70 3.47 11.98 -1.33
C TYR A 70 4.87 11.70 -1.88
N ALA A 71 5.89 12.42 -1.41
CA ALA A 71 7.27 12.13 -1.79
C ALA A 71 7.71 10.74 -1.30
N ALA A 72 7.42 10.37 -0.06
CA ALA A 72 7.71 9.05 0.48
C ALA A 72 6.95 7.93 -0.27
N ALA A 73 5.66 8.15 -0.54
CA ALA A 73 4.85 7.23 -1.34
C ALA A 73 5.39 7.07 -2.76
N LEU A 74 5.80 8.17 -3.40
CA LEU A 74 6.39 8.16 -4.74
C LEU A 74 7.73 7.42 -4.76
N VAL A 75 8.60 7.63 -3.76
CA VAL A 75 9.86 6.88 -3.64
C VAL A 75 9.58 5.38 -3.55
N ALA A 76 8.61 4.96 -2.73
CA ALA A 76 8.22 3.55 -2.66
C ALA A 76 7.68 3.03 -4.01
N LEU A 77 6.77 3.76 -4.66
CA LEU A 77 6.23 3.37 -5.98
C LEU A 77 7.32 3.26 -7.05
N VAL A 78 8.25 4.23 -7.11
CA VAL A 78 9.35 4.24 -8.08
C VAL A 78 10.32 3.10 -7.81
N LEU A 79 10.71 2.85 -6.56
CA LEU A 79 11.56 1.71 -6.22
C LEU A 79 10.86 0.38 -6.54
N GLY A 80 9.56 0.27 -6.29
CA GLY A 80 8.76 -0.90 -6.68
C GLY A 80 8.72 -1.09 -8.21
N MET A 81 8.57 0.00 -8.96
CA MET A 81 8.61 -0.01 -10.42
C MET A 81 10.00 -0.43 -10.93
N VAL A 82 11.09 0.09 -10.36
CA VAL A 82 12.46 -0.32 -10.71
C VAL A 82 12.67 -1.81 -10.43
N CYS A 83 12.20 -2.31 -9.29
CA CYS A 83 12.25 -3.75 -8.97
C CYS A 83 11.48 -4.58 -10.01
N LEU A 84 10.29 -4.13 -10.43
CA LEU A 84 9.50 -4.79 -11.46
C LEU A 84 10.22 -4.81 -12.81
N LEU A 85 10.79 -3.68 -13.26
CA LEU A 85 11.53 -3.63 -14.52
C LEU A 85 12.78 -4.52 -14.49
N ALA A 86 13.50 -4.53 -13.36
CA ALA A 86 14.68 -5.36 -13.18
C ALA A 86 14.32 -6.87 -13.19
N ASP A 87 13.18 -7.25 -12.59
CA ASP A 87 12.68 -8.61 -12.60
C ASP A 87 12.21 -9.06 -14.02
N VAL A 88 11.64 -8.14 -14.81
CA VAL A 88 11.19 -8.41 -16.18
C VAL A 88 12.36 -8.61 -17.16
N GLY A 89 13.51 -7.97 -16.93
CA GLY A 89 14.86 -8.44 -17.29
C GLY A 89 15.21 -8.76 -18.77
N ARG A 90 14.29 -8.66 -19.73
CA ARG A 90 14.58 -8.71 -21.18
C ARG A 90 14.11 -7.41 -21.82
N ALA A 91 15.03 -6.50 -22.10
CA ALA A 91 14.77 -5.22 -22.78
C ALA A 91 13.96 -5.40 -24.09
N ASP A 92 14.12 -6.55 -24.76
CA ASP A 92 13.36 -6.93 -25.96
C ASP A 92 11.84 -7.05 -25.72
N ARG A 93 11.41 -7.41 -24.50
CA ARG A 93 9.98 -7.48 -24.12
C ARG A 93 9.40 -6.12 -23.72
N LEU A 94 10.23 -5.14 -23.38
CA LEU A 94 9.81 -3.79 -23.02
C LEU A 94 9.38 -3.01 -24.27
N LEU A 95 10.08 -3.21 -25.40
CA LEU A 95 9.67 -2.76 -26.73
C LEU A 95 8.38 -3.44 -27.18
N LEU A 96 8.24 -4.76 -26.99
CA LEU A 96 6.99 -5.50 -27.27
C LEU A 96 5.82 -5.05 -26.39
N LEU A 97 6.03 -4.70 -25.12
CA LEU A 97 5.00 -4.15 -24.22
C LEU A 97 4.47 -2.77 -24.68
N LEU A 98 5.33 -1.97 -25.32
CA LEU A 98 4.96 -0.65 -25.85
C LEU A 98 4.37 -0.72 -27.27
N THR A 99 4.72 -1.74 -28.06
CA THR A 99 4.33 -1.88 -29.47
C THR A 99 3.27 -2.95 -29.75
N SER A 100 3.03 -3.86 -28.82
CA SER A 100 2.06 -4.95 -28.93
C SER A 100 1.48 -5.25 -27.53
N PRO A 101 0.36 -4.61 -27.15
CA PRO A 101 -0.29 -4.86 -25.87
C PRO A 101 -0.98 -6.23 -25.91
N ALA A 102 -0.19 -7.31 -25.89
CA ALA A 102 -0.69 -8.59 -25.44
C ALA A 102 -1.03 -8.42 -23.95
N PHE A 103 -2.27 -8.75 -23.57
CA PHE A 103 -2.83 -8.72 -22.21
C PHE A 103 -2.06 -9.63 -21.22
N SER A 104 -0.77 -9.38 -21.01
CA SER A 104 0.01 -10.03 -19.97
C SER A 104 -0.28 -9.32 -18.65
N HIS A 105 -0.51 -10.09 -17.60
CA HIS A 105 -0.90 -9.54 -16.29
C HIS A 105 0.17 -8.54 -15.79
N VAL A 106 1.45 -8.83 -16.05
CA VAL A 106 2.60 -7.97 -15.76
C VAL A 106 2.49 -6.56 -16.38
N ALA A 107 1.95 -6.44 -17.60
CA ALA A 107 1.72 -5.14 -18.25
C ALA A 107 0.74 -4.28 -17.46
N VAL A 108 -0.35 -4.89 -16.97
CA VAL A 108 -1.37 -4.22 -16.15
C VAL A 108 -0.75 -3.73 -14.84
N GLY A 109 0.14 -4.51 -14.23
CA GLY A 109 0.90 -4.11 -13.05
C GLY A 109 1.81 -2.90 -13.28
N ALA A 110 2.56 -2.89 -14.38
CA ALA A 110 3.44 -1.78 -14.72
C ALA A 110 2.65 -0.49 -15.01
N TRP A 111 1.56 -0.58 -15.78
CA TRP A 111 0.73 0.58 -16.10
C TRP A 111 -0.04 1.10 -14.88
N SER A 112 -0.57 0.23 -14.02
CA SER A 112 -1.25 0.65 -12.79
C SER A 112 -0.31 1.39 -11.83
N LEU A 113 0.93 0.90 -11.65
CA LEU A 113 1.97 1.62 -10.91
C LEU A 113 2.30 2.97 -11.54
N ALA A 114 2.47 3.02 -12.87
CA ALA A 114 2.81 4.25 -13.59
C ALA A 114 1.72 5.31 -13.45
N VAL A 115 0.44 4.92 -13.60
CA VAL A 115 -0.70 5.80 -13.40
C VAL A 115 -0.76 6.28 -11.94
N CYS A 116 -0.61 5.38 -10.97
CA CYS A 116 -0.62 5.75 -9.55
C CYS A 116 0.52 6.73 -9.22
N ALA A 117 1.74 6.48 -9.72
CA ALA A 117 2.90 7.35 -9.52
C ALA A 117 2.68 8.72 -10.18
N ALA A 118 2.17 8.78 -11.41
CA ALA A 118 1.87 10.04 -12.09
C ALA A 118 0.82 10.87 -11.34
N LEU A 119 -0.26 10.23 -10.87
CA LEU A 119 -1.28 10.89 -10.07
C LEU A 119 -0.72 11.36 -8.70
N ALA A 120 0.16 10.58 -8.09
CA ALA A 120 0.84 10.93 -6.85
C ALA A 120 1.77 12.15 -7.03
N VAL A 121 2.49 12.25 -8.15
CA VAL A 121 3.29 13.43 -8.50
C VAL A 121 2.41 14.66 -8.62
N LEU A 122 1.30 14.57 -9.37
CA LEU A 122 0.37 15.70 -9.54
C LEU A 122 -0.23 16.13 -8.19
N ALA A 123 -0.62 15.17 -7.35
CA ALA A 123 -1.16 15.45 -6.02
C ALA A 123 -0.09 16.08 -5.11
N GLY A 124 1.13 15.53 -5.11
CA GLY A 124 2.28 16.07 -4.40
C GLY A 124 2.61 17.51 -4.80
N LEU A 125 2.62 17.81 -6.10
CA LEU A 125 2.85 19.17 -6.62
C LEU A 125 1.73 20.15 -6.22
N ALA A 126 0.47 19.70 -6.28
CA ALA A 126 -0.67 20.50 -5.84
C ALA A 126 -0.56 20.83 -4.35
N TRP A 127 -0.26 19.85 -3.50
CA TRP A 127 -0.15 20.03 -2.06
C TRP A 127 1.17 20.66 -1.60
N ALA A 128 2.23 20.61 -2.40
CA ALA A 128 3.47 21.36 -2.16
C ALA A 128 3.28 22.87 -2.40
N GLY A 129 2.23 23.27 -3.11
CA GLY A 129 1.97 24.64 -3.52
C GLY A 129 2.87 25.10 -4.67
N LEU A 130 3.43 24.17 -5.44
CA LEU A 130 4.44 24.44 -6.47
C LEU A 130 3.84 24.88 -7.81
N ALA A 131 2.53 24.70 -8.00
CA ALA A 131 1.85 25.04 -9.23
C ALA A 131 0.75 26.08 -9.00
N TRP A 132 0.88 27.21 -9.71
CA TRP A 132 0.06 28.39 -9.55
C TRP A 132 -1.32 28.15 -10.19
N ARG A 133 -2.39 28.12 -9.37
CA ARG A 133 -3.83 28.10 -9.76
C ARG A 133 -4.51 26.74 -10.01
N TRP A 134 -4.22 25.70 -9.22
CA TRP A 134 -5.06 24.48 -9.25
C TRP A 134 -6.50 24.80 -8.79
N ARG A 135 -7.48 24.52 -9.66
CA ARG A 135 -8.90 24.58 -9.28
C ARG A 135 -9.15 23.56 -8.18
N PHE A 136 -9.77 23.96 -7.09
CA PHE A 136 -10.02 23.07 -5.95
C PHE A 136 -10.81 21.81 -6.36
N ALA A 137 -11.80 21.97 -7.26
CA ALA A 137 -12.55 20.86 -7.82
C ALA A 137 -11.65 19.85 -8.57
N ALA A 138 -10.68 20.34 -9.35
CA ALA A 138 -9.73 19.48 -10.06
C ALA A 138 -8.84 18.69 -9.09
N VAL A 139 -8.42 19.31 -7.99
CA VAL A 139 -7.65 18.62 -6.94
C VAL A 139 -8.52 17.54 -6.27
N ARG A 140 -9.82 17.78 -6.07
CA ARG A 140 -10.73 16.74 -5.53
C ARG A 140 -10.88 15.56 -6.48
N VAL A 141 -11.07 15.81 -7.77
CA VAL A 141 -11.11 14.75 -8.78
C VAL A 141 -9.79 13.99 -8.81
N LEU A 142 -8.66 14.68 -8.75
CA LEU A 142 -7.33 14.08 -8.70
C LEU A 142 -7.18 13.16 -7.48
N GLN A 143 -7.66 13.56 -6.30
CA GLN A 143 -7.61 12.72 -5.10
C GLN A 143 -8.47 11.46 -5.23
N VAL A 144 -9.68 11.58 -5.80
CA VAL A 144 -10.54 10.40 -6.05
C VAL A 144 -9.88 9.46 -7.06
N ALA A 145 -9.35 10.00 -8.16
CA ALA A 145 -8.64 9.21 -9.16
C ALA A 145 -7.41 8.50 -8.56
N LEU A 146 -6.64 9.20 -7.72
CA LEU A 146 -5.49 8.62 -7.04
C LEU A 146 -5.90 7.52 -6.05
N ALA A 147 -6.96 7.72 -5.29
CA ALA A 147 -7.48 6.70 -4.37
C ALA A 147 -7.92 5.44 -5.12
N LEU A 148 -8.63 5.58 -6.24
CA LEU A 148 -9.03 4.44 -7.08
C LEU A 148 -7.81 3.74 -7.70
N ALA A 149 -6.86 4.49 -8.25
CA ALA A 149 -5.63 3.92 -8.81
C ALA A 149 -4.81 3.18 -7.74
N ALA A 150 -4.71 3.74 -6.54
CA ALA A 150 -4.03 3.10 -5.41
C ALA A 150 -4.71 1.78 -5.00
N LEU A 151 -6.05 1.75 -4.92
CA LEU A 151 -6.79 0.52 -4.63
C LEU A 151 -6.54 -0.57 -5.70
N VAL A 152 -6.51 -0.18 -6.98
CA VAL A 152 -6.19 -1.09 -8.08
C VAL A 152 -4.78 -1.66 -7.91
N VAL A 153 -3.78 -0.84 -7.61
CA VAL A 153 -2.40 -1.31 -7.39
C VAL A 153 -2.33 -2.27 -6.20
N MET A 154 -2.94 -1.91 -5.06
CA MET A 154 -2.95 -2.75 -3.86
C MET A 154 -3.60 -4.12 -4.15
N LEU A 155 -4.76 -4.13 -4.80
CA LEU A 155 -5.46 -5.37 -5.16
C LEU A 155 -4.65 -6.18 -6.19
N TYR A 156 -4.10 -5.52 -7.20
CA TYR A 156 -3.30 -6.14 -8.25
C TYR A 156 -2.09 -6.87 -7.69
N THR A 157 -1.40 -6.33 -6.67
CA THR A 157 -0.23 -7.02 -6.08
C THR A 157 -0.59 -8.41 -5.55
N GLY A 158 -1.76 -8.58 -4.93
CA GLY A 158 -2.24 -9.90 -4.49
C GLY A 158 -2.76 -10.76 -5.64
N LEU A 159 -3.50 -10.17 -6.58
CA LEU A 159 -4.04 -10.89 -7.76
C LEU A 159 -2.93 -11.37 -8.71
N LEU A 160 -1.80 -10.68 -8.77
CA LEU A 160 -0.65 -11.11 -9.57
C LEU A 160 -0.17 -12.49 -9.14
N LEU A 161 -0.01 -12.72 -7.83
CA LEU A 161 0.36 -14.05 -7.32
C LEU A 161 -0.75 -15.08 -7.58
N GLN A 162 -2.01 -14.71 -7.38
CA GLN A 162 -3.14 -15.59 -7.67
C GLN A 162 -3.22 -16.00 -9.15
N SER A 163 -2.82 -15.11 -10.08
CA SER A 163 -2.80 -15.41 -11.51
C SER A 163 -1.71 -16.41 -11.94
N LEU A 164 -0.71 -16.62 -11.09
CA LEU A 164 0.28 -17.67 -11.25
C LEU A 164 -0.35 -19.00 -10.76
N ASN A 165 -1.29 -19.54 -11.55
CA ASN A 165 -2.07 -20.77 -11.30
C ASN A 165 -1.24 -22.05 -11.01
N ALA A 166 0.08 -21.94 -10.87
CA ALA A 166 0.99 -23.04 -10.57
C ALA A 166 0.96 -23.46 -9.09
N VAL A 167 0.46 -22.62 -8.17
CA VAL A 167 0.57 -22.85 -6.72
C VAL A 167 -0.80 -22.80 -6.03
N PRO A 168 -1.26 -23.90 -5.41
CA PRO A 168 -2.55 -23.97 -4.71
C PRO A 168 -2.71 -22.91 -3.60
N LEU A 169 -1.63 -22.61 -2.87
CA LEU A 169 -1.61 -21.60 -1.80
C LEU A 169 -2.03 -20.20 -2.30
N TRP A 170 -1.69 -19.86 -3.55
CA TRP A 170 -2.01 -18.56 -4.12
C TRP A 170 -3.42 -18.49 -4.70
N ALA A 171 -4.07 -19.63 -4.95
CA ALA A 171 -5.43 -19.72 -5.49
C ALA A 171 -6.53 -19.51 -4.43
N THR A 172 -6.28 -18.68 -3.41
CA THR A 172 -7.23 -18.40 -2.32
C THR A 172 -7.67 -16.94 -2.34
N PRO A 173 -8.97 -16.65 -2.08
CA PRO A 173 -9.46 -15.26 -2.03
C PRO A 173 -8.91 -14.46 -0.84
N TRP A 174 -8.42 -15.16 0.19
CA TRP A 174 -7.80 -14.54 1.36
C TRP A 174 -6.46 -13.88 1.03
N LEU A 175 -5.73 -14.37 0.02
CA LEU A 175 -4.42 -13.83 -0.33
C LEU A 175 -4.50 -12.37 -0.81
N PRO A 176 -5.33 -11.99 -1.81
CA PRO A 176 -5.50 -10.59 -2.18
C PRO A 176 -6.00 -9.71 -1.05
N ALA A 177 -6.92 -10.22 -0.22
CA ALA A 177 -7.42 -9.48 0.94
C ALA A 177 -6.29 -9.17 1.94
N LEU A 178 -5.46 -10.16 2.23
CA LEU A 178 -4.30 -10.01 3.13
C LEU A 178 -3.29 -9.00 2.56
N PHE A 179 -3.00 -9.05 1.27
CA PHE A 179 -2.09 -8.11 0.60
C PHE A 179 -2.63 -6.67 0.62
N VAL A 180 -3.95 -6.48 0.44
CA VAL A 180 -4.58 -5.16 0.51
C VAL A 180 -4.51 -4.60 1.93
N LEU A 181 -4.85 -5.38 2.95
CA LEU A 181 -4.79 -4.94 4.35
C LEU A 181 -3.35 -4.62 4.77
N SER A 182 -2.41 -5.51 4.46
CA SER A 182 -0.99 -5.31 4.74
C SER A 182 -0.44 -4.05 4.05
N SER A 183 -0.79 -3.84 2.78
CA SER A 183 -0.42 -2.64 2.02
C SER A 183 -0.99 -1.36 2.63
N LEU A 184 -2.23 -1.43 3.14
CA LEU A 184 -2.89 -0.30 3.80
C LEU A 184 -2.19 0.05 5.11
N SER A 185 -1.89 -0.95 5.95
CA SER A 185 -1.17 -0.76 7.22
C SER A 185 0.25 -0.22 6.98
N CYS A 186 1.01 -0.82 6.08
CA CYS A 186 2.34 -0.30 5.69
C CYS A 186 2.28 1.14 5.15
N GLY A 187 1.24 1.46 4.37
CA GLY A 187 0.99 2.81 3.88
C GLY A 187 0.67 3.83 4.97
N MET A 188 -0.16 3.46 5.96
CA MET A 188 -0.46 4.29 7.13
C MET A 188 0.79 4.51 7.99
N ALA A 189 1.55 3.45 8.26
CA ALA A 189 2.83 3.51 8.94
C ALA A 189 3.81 4.48 8.25
N LEU A 190 3.92 4.42 6.91
CA LEU A 190 4.76 5.32 6.15
C LEU A 190 4.32 6.79 6.25
N VAL A 191 3.01 7.06 6.19
CA VAL A 191 2.44 8.41 6.33
C VAL A 191 2.63 8.95 7.75
N LEU A 192 2.40 8.12 8.78
CA LEU A 192 2.64 8.47 10.18
C LEU A 192 4.13 8.79 10.40
N ALA A 193 5.04 7.94 9.93
CA ALA A 193 6.47 8.18 10.02
C ALA A 193 6.89 9.48 9.32
N ALA A 194 6.43 9.73 8.10
CA ALA A 194 6.70 10.96 7.38
C ALA A 194 6.21 12.20 8.16
N ALA A 195 5.04 12.13 8.77
CA ALA A 195 4.47 13.22 9.56
C ALA A 195 5.23 13.48 10.87
N GLN A 196 5.79 12.44 11.49
CA GLN A 196 6.67 12.57 12.66
C GLN A 196 7.98 13.26 12.27
N LEU A 197 8.60 12.83 11.16
CA LEU A 197 9.89 13.36 10.69
C LEU A 197 9.80 14.83 10.26
N THR A 198 8.66 15.27 9.71
CA THR A 198 8.47 16.65 9.26
C THR A 198 7.94 17.58 10.36
N GLY A 199 7.67 17.04 11.55
CA GLY A 199 7.04 17.75 12.65
C GLY A 199 5.57 18.11 12.41
N ALA A 200 4.95 17.64 11.32
CA ALA A 200 3.54 17.86 11.02
C ALA A 200 2.62 17.20 12.05
N ALA A 201 3.11 16.17 12.74
CA ALA A 201 2.37 15.46 13.78
C ALA A 201 1.83 16.37 14.89
N PHE A 202 2.58 17.40 15.28
CA PHE A 202 2.12 18.35 16.31
C PHE A 202 0.93 19.20 15.84
N ALA A 203 0.84 19.50 14.55
CA ALA A 203 -0.26 20.27 13.98
C ALA A 203 -1.54 19.42 13.77
N PHE A 204 -1.39 18.09 13.68
CA PHE A 204 -2.47 17.16 13.33
C PHE A 204 -2.64 16.01 14.33
N VAL A 205 -2.35 16.23 15.61
CA VAL A 205 -2.38 15.18 16.66
C VAL A 205 -3.67 14.36 16.65
N THR A 206 -4.83 15.01 16.58
CA THR A 206 -6.12 14.30 16.56
C THR A 206 -6.33 13.46 15.30
N VAL A 207 -5.90 13.97 14.14
CA VAL A 207 -6.07 13.28 12.85
C VAL A 207 -5.13 12.07 12.78
N LEU A 208 -3.86 12.25 13.17
CA LEU A 208 -2.89 11.15 13.19
C LEU A 208 -3.20 10.13 14.28
N GLY A 209 -3.73 10.55 15.42
CA GLY A 209 -4.21 9.63 16.46
C GLY A 209 -5.37 8.77 15.98
N ARG A 210 -6.30 9.34 15.21
CA ARG A 210 -7.37 8.56 14.54
C ARG A 210 -6.81 7.65 13.46
N LEU A 211 -5.81 8.11 12.70
CA LEU A 211 -5.16 7.29 11.68
C LEU A 211 -4.46 6.08 12.30
N ALA A 212 -3.73 6.26 13.40
CA ALA A 212 -3.13 5.17 14.16
C ALA A 212 -4.17 4.20 14.74
N ALA A 213 -5.32 4.71 15.21
CA ALA A 213 -6.41 3.84 15.66
C ALA A 213 -7.02 3.01 14.50
N VAL A 214 -7.12 3.59 13.30
CA VAL A 214 -7.53 2.87 12.10
C VAL A 214 -6.46 1.84 11.70
N ASP A 215 -5.17 2.17 11.79
CA ASP A 215 -4.08 1.23 11.54
C ASP A 215 -4.12 0.03 12.48
N ALA A 216 -4.28 0.26 13.79
CA ALA A 216 -4.48 -0.82 14.75
C ALA A 216 -5.69 -1.70 14.42
N ALA A 217 -6.80 -1.13 13.96
CA ALA A 217 -7.96 -1.91 13.52
C ALA A 217 -7.68 -2.72 12.23
N VAL A 218 -6.92 -2.15 11.30
CA VAL A 218 -6.47 -2.85 10.08
C VAL A 218 -5.53 -4.00 10.44
N VAL A 219 -4.61 -3.83 11.40
CA VAL A 219 -3.72 -4.88 11.90
C VAL A 219 -4.51 -6.04 12.53
N VAL A 220 -5.55 -5.74 13.31
CA VAL A 220 -6.44 -6.79 13.86
C VAL A 220 -7.15 -7.54 12.72
N LEU A 221 -7.66 -6.81 11.72
CA LEU A 221 -8.32 -7.43 10.58
C LEU A 221 -7.33 -8.26 9.73
N GLU A 222 -6.09 -7.79 9.56
CA GLU A 222 -5.02 -8.51 8.89
C GLU A 222 -4.71 -9.81 9.63
N ALA A 223 -4.65 -9.80 10.96
CA ALA A 223 -4.46 -11.00 11.77
C ALA A 223 -5.63 -12.00 11.63
N LEU A 224 -6.88 -11.52 11.55
CA LEU A 224 -8.05 -12.37 11.33
C LEU A 224 -8.03 -12.99 9.92
N VAL A 225 -7.71 -12.21 8.90
CA VAL A 225 -7.58 -12.69 7.51
C VAL A 225 -6.40 -13.67 7.39
N LEU A 226 -5.30 -13.44 8.10
CA LEU A 226 -4.17 -14.36 8.17
C LEU A 226 -4.58 -15.68 8.80
N ALA A 227 -5.29 -15.65 9.93
CA ALA A 227 -5.79 -16.85 10.58
C ALA A 227 -6.76 -17.62 9.68
N ALA A 228 -7.63 -16.92 8.94
CA ALA A 228 -8.50 -17.55 7.94
C ALA A 228 -7.69 -18.14 6.77
N PHE A 229 -6.70 -17.42 6.24
CA PHE A 229 -5.80 -17.89 5.17
C PHE A 229 -5.08 -19.18 5.58
N VAL A 230 -4.38 -19.17 6.71
CA VAL A 230 -3.64 -20.34 7.21
C VAL A 230 -4.59 -21.47 7.60
N GLY A 231 -5.69 -21.18 8.30
CA GLY A 231 -6.65 -22.18 8.76
C GLY A 231 -7.36 -22.90 7.61
N THR A 232 -7.82 -22.16 6.60
CA THR A 232 -8.43 -22.75 5.40
C THR A 232 -7.41 -23.53 4.57
N ALA A 233 -6.17 -23.05 4.48
CA ALA A 233 -5.11 -23.77 3.76
C ALA A 233 -4.73 -25.09 4.45
N LEU A 234 -4.59 -25.12 5.79
CA LEU A 234 -4.35 -26.34 6.57
C LEU A 234 -5.54 -27.32 6.50
N ALA A 235 -6.77 -26.81 6.44
CA ALA A 235 -7.96 -27.63 6.26
C ALA A 235 -8.12 -28.18 4.83
N GLY A 236 -7.22 -27.83 3.90
CA GLY A 236 -7.33 -28.21 2.49
C GLY A 236 -8.49 -27.52 1.74
N ILE A 237 -9.09 -26.49 2.35
CA ILE A 237 -10.23 -25.75 1.77
C ILE A 237 -9.67 -24.62 0.89
N GLY A 238 -9.26 -24.98 -0.33
CA GLY A 238 -8.86 -24.04 -1.39
C GLY A 238 -10.04 -23.61 -2.26
N GLY A 239 -9.93 -22.47 -2.96
CA GLY A 239 -10.98 -21.97 -3.85
C GLY A 239 -11.40 -22.95 -4.95
N ASN A 240 -12.54 -22.67 -5.62
CA ASN A 240 -13.21 -23.54 -6.61
C ASN A 240 -12.33 -23.96 -7.81
N PHE A 241 -11.40 -24.92 -7.68
CA PHE A 241 -10.85 -25.72 -8.80
C PHE A 241 -10.32 -27.08 -8.31
N LEU A 242 -11.15 -28.12 -8.51
CA LEU A 242 -10.85 -29.51 -8.88
C LEU A 242 -9.76 -30.34 -8.14
N VAL A 243 -10.24 -31.43 -7.53
CA VAL A 243 -9.59 -32.75 -7.24
C VAL A 243 -8.66 -32.83 -6.03
N ASP A 244 -8.88 -33.87 -5.20
CA ASP A 244 -8.23 -34.23 -3.92
C ASP A 244 -6.72 -33.98 -3.79
N ARG A 245 -5.95 -34.04 -4.89
CA ARG A 245 -4.49 -33.79 -4.88
C ARG A 245 -4.11 -32.32 -4.66
N THR A 246 -4.99 -31.37 -4.93
CA THR A 246 -4.73 -29.94 -4.69
C THR A 246 -4.88 -29.57 -3.21
N ALA A 247 -5.73 -30.29 -2.46
CA ALA A 247 -5.93 -30.08 -1.04
C ALA A 247 -4.71 -30.52 -0.21
N GLU A 248 -4.10 -31.66 -0.54
CA GLU A 248 -2.87 -32.14 0.12
C GLU A 248 -1.69 -31.19 -0.13
N ALA A 249 -1.50 -30.72 -1.37
CA ALA A 249 -0.45 -29.76 -1.71
C ALA A 249 -0.66 -28.40 -1.03
N LEU A 250 -1.92 -27.97 -0.87
CA LEU A 250 -2.29 -26.75 -0.14
C LEU A 250 -1.96 -26.87 1.36
N ALA A 251 -2.35 -27.99 1.99
CA ALA A 251 -2.05 -28.26 3.39
C ALA A 251 -0.55 -28.34 3.64
N ALA A 252 0.21 -29.05 2.78
CA ALA A 252 1.66 -29.14 2.86
C ALA A 252 2.35 -27.76 2.71
N SER A 253 1.85 -26.89 1.84
CA SER A 253 2.35 -25.51 1.70
C SER A 253 2.11 -24.68 2.97
N ALA A 254 0.95 -24.86 3.60
CA ALA A 254 0.60 -24.17 4.83
C ALA A 254 1.38 -24.71 6.04
N GLU A 255 1.62 -26.02 6.10
CA GLU A 255 2.50 -26.64 7.08
C GLU A 255 3.93 -26.14 6.93
N ALA A 256 4.45 -26.03 5.70
CA ALA A 256 5.76 -25.45 5.45
C ALA A 256 5.85 -23.98 5.90
N LEU A 257 4.77 -23.21 5.75
CA LEU A 257 4.70 -21.82 6.22
C LEU A 257 4.75 -21.72 7.76
N VAL A 258 4.06 -22.62 8.47
CA VAL A 258 3.87 -22.56 9.93
C VAL A 258 4.96 -23.30 10.70
N ALA A 259 5.48 -24.40 10.15
CA ALA A 259 6.39 -25.34 10.80
C ALA A 259 7.62 -25.71 9.94
N GLY A 260 7.75 -25.17 8.73
CA GLY A 260 8.92 -25.40 7.88
C GLY A 260 10.13 -24.54 8.25
N GLU A 261 11.16 -24.56 7.42
CA GLU A 261 12.44 -23.86 7.68
C GLU A 261 12.28 -22.33 7.78
N ALA A 262 11.31 -21.75 7.06
CA ALA A 262 11.00 -20.33 7.10
C ALA A 262 10.02 -19.93 8.22
N ALA A 263 9.57 -20.87 9.07
CA ALA A 263 8.60 -20.60 10.13
C ALA A 263 9.07 -19.54 11.14
N TRP A 264 10.38 -19.42 11.36
CA TRP A 264 10.94 -18.37 12.24
C TRP A 264 10.71 -16.96 11.68
N LEU A 265 10.73 -16.78 10.35
CA LEU A 265 10.39 -15.51 9.69
C LEU A 265 8.88 -15.24 9.76
N PHE A 266 8.06 -16.29 9.60
CA PHE A 266 6.61 -16.17 9.72
C PHE A 266 6.19 -15.75 11.14
N TRP A 267 6.61 -16.50 12.16
CA TRP A 267 6.25 -16.22 13.55
C TRP A 267 6.98 -15.02 14.13
N GLY A 268 8.31 -14.94 13.96
CA GLY A 268 9.12 -13.87 14.52
C GLY A 268 9.03 -12.57 13.73
N GLY A 269 9.17 -12.65 12.41
CA GLY A 269 9.17 -11.49 11.52
C GLY A 269 7.78 -10.91 11.29
N PHE A 270 6.81 -11.74 10.90
CA PHE A 270 5.47 -11.26 10.59
C PHE A 270 4.53 -11.23 11.80
N VAL A 271 4.29 -12.35 12.48
CA VAL A 271 3.29 -12.40 13.57
C VAL A 271 3.73 -11.55 14.77
N LEU A 272 4.96 -11.74 15.25
CA LEU A 272 5.47 -11.00 16.41
C LEU A 272 5.84 -9.56 16.03
N ALA A 273 6.80 -9.37 15.13
CA ALA A 273 7.30 -8.03 14.82
C ALA A 273 6.33 -7.22 13.93
N GLY A 274 5.58 -7.85 13.03
CA GLY A 274 4.66 -7.16 12.12
C GLY A 274 3.26 -6.89 12.65
N LEU A 275 2.75 -7.71 13.57
CA LEU A 275 1.38 -7.58 14.12
C LEU A 275 1.40 -7.27 15.62
N ALA A 276 1.99 -8.15 16.44
CA ALA A 276 1.87 -8.06 17.91
C ALA A 276 2.60 -6.84 18.51
N VAL A 277 3.85 -6.60 18.10
CA VAL A 277 4.65 -5.45 18.57
C VAL A 277 4.01 -4.11 18.19
N PRO A 278 3.67 -3.83 16.91
CA PRO A 278 3.07 -2.55 16.55
C PRO A 278 1.71 -2.35 17.22
N PHE A 279 0.87 -3.38 17.32
CA PHE A 279 -0.39 -3.30 18.06
C PHE A 279 -0.17 -2.95 19.54
N ALA A 280 0.80 -3.60 20.20
CA ALA A 280 1.14 -3.29 21.59
C ALA A 280 1.68 -1.86 21.76
N LEU A 281 2.50 -1.38 20.82
CA LEU A 281 3.04 -0.02 20.81
C LEU A 281 1.93 1.01 20.62
N ASP A 282 0.96 0.78 19.74
CA ASP A 282 -0.18 1.67 19.53
C ASP A 282 -1.07 1.74 20.77
N VAL A 283 -1.35 0.61 21.41
CA VAL A 283 -2.09 0.56 22.68
C VAL A 283 -1.33 1.31 23.79
N ALA A 284 -0.01 1.12 23.88
CA ALA A 284 0.81 1.83 24.85
C ALA A 284 0.80 3.35 24.59
N LEU A 285 0.98 3.78 23.34
CA LEU A 285 0.92 5.20 22.94
C LEU A 285 -0.45 5.81 23.25
N ALA A 286 -1.53 5.10 22.98
CA ALA A 286 -2.89 5.54 23.30
C ALA A 286 -3.11 5.71 24.82
N ARG A 287 -2.57 4.81 25.64
CA ARG A 287 -2.66 4.88 27.11
C ARG A 287 -1.83 6.01 27.70
N LEU A 288 -0.63 6.25 27.16
CA LEU A 288 0.29 7.26 27.67
C LEU A 288 -0.19 8.70 27.42
N ARG A 289 -1.13 8.90 26.48
CA ARG A 289 -1.70 10.22 26.09
C ARG A 289 -0.64 11.30 25.81
N ARG A 290 0.58 10.89 25.44
CA ARG A 290 1.72 11.78 25.14
C ARG A 290 2.38 11.35 23.84
N PRO A 291 2.66 12.28 22.92
CA PRO A 291 3.34 11.96 21.68
C PRO A 291 4.78 11.52 21.98
N ARG A 292 5.12 10.28 21.65
CA ARG A 292 6.50 9.77 21.68
C ARG A 292 6.96 9.44 20.27
N PRO A 293 7.60 10.39 19.56
CA PRO A 293 7.93 10.23 18.15
C PRO A 293 8.83 9.01 17.89
N ALA A 294 9.75 8.71 18.80
CA ALA A 294 10.62 7.54 18.69
C ALA A 294 9.83 6.22 18.69
N LEU A 295 8.86 6.06 19.59
CA LEU A 295 8.03 4.84 19.64
C LEU A 295 7.16 4.69 18.40
N ALA A 296 6.60 5.79 17.90
CA ALA A 296 5.82 5.78 16.66
C ALA A 296 6.66 5.38 15.44
N LEU A 297 7.92 5.85 15.36
CA LEU A 297 8.84 5.45 14.31
C LEU A 297 9.27 3.98 14.41
N VAL A 298 9.46 3.47 15.64
CA VAL A 298 9.72 2.05 15.86
C VAL A 298 8.52 1.20 15.44
N ALA A 299 7.30 1.59 15.83
CA ALA A 299 6.08 0.91 15.39
C ALA A 299 5.97 0.88 13.87
N ALA A 300 6.21 2.02 13.20
CA ALA A 300 6.20 2.08 11.74
C ALA A 300 7.27 1.17 11.09
N ALA A 301 8.49 1.13 11.65
CA ALA A 301 9.54 0.24 11.18
C ALA A 301 9.17 -1.24 11.35
N CYS A 302 8.54 -1.59 12.47
CA CYS A 302 8.02 -2.93 12.75
C CYS A 302 6.94 -3.35 11.75
N VAL A 303 5.96 -2.49 11.47
CA VAL A 303 4.91 -2.75 10.45
C VAL A 303 5.52 -2.97 9.07
N LEU A 304 6.46 -2.10 8.65
CA LEU A 304 7.12 -2.21 7.35
C LEU A 304 7.95 -3.50 7.23
N ALA A 305 8.72 -3.83 8.27
CA ALA A 305 9.51 -5.07 8.31
C ALA A 305 8.60 -6.31 8.27
N GLY A 306 7.51 -6.29 9.04
CA GLY A 306 6.52 -7.36 9.06
C GLY A 306 5.81 -7.55 7.73
N GLY A 307 5.40 -6.47 7.06
CA GLY A 307 4.78 -6.51 5.74
C GLY A 307 5.71 -7.05 4.66
N LEU A 308 7.01 -6.77 4.75
CA LEU A 308 8.02 -7.36 3.86
C LEU A 308 8.22 -8.85 4.16
N ALA A 309 8.37 -9.21 5.43
CA ALA A 309 8.53 -10.61 5.87
C ALA A 309 7.33 -11.47 5.46
N MET A 310 6.11 -10.95 5.60
CA MET A 310 4.88 -11.60 5.17
C MET A 310 4.91 -11.93 3.67
N ARG A 311 5.24 -10.96 2.82
CA ARG A 311 5.27 -11.16 1.36
C ARG A 311 6.36 -12.15 0.97
N PHE A 312 7.49 -12.12 1.67
CA PHE A 312 8.56 -13.10 1.50
C PHE A 312 8.07 -14.52 1.83
N CYS A 313 7.49 -14.72 3.03
CA CYS A 313 7.00 -16.02 3.47
C CYS A 313 5.94 -16.60 2.53
N VAL A 314 5.00 -15.78 2.06
CA VAL A 314 3.96 -16.21 1.11
C VAL A 314 4.53 -16.66 -0.24
N VAL A 315 5.53 -15.93 -0.76
CA VAL A 315 6.17 -16.26 -2.03
C VAL A 315 7.02 -17.52 -1.89
N GLU A 316 7.78 -17.65 -0.79
CA GLU A 316 8.63 -18.80 -0.51
C GLU A 316 7.79 -20.08 -0.28
N ALA A 317 6.77 -20.01 0.58
CA ALA A 317 5.91 -21.17 0.89
C ALA A 317 5.16 -21.69 -0.34
N GLY A 318 4.87 -20.82 -1.31
CA GLY A 318 4.30 -21.24 -2.58
C GLY A 318 5.25 -22.02 -3.49
N MET A 319 6.56 -21.85 -3.34
CA MET A 319 7.57 -22.45 -4.22
C MET A 319 8.01 -23.85 -3.77
N HIS A 320 7.92 -24.17 -2.47
CA HIS A 320 8.37 -25.46 -1.91
C HIS A 320 7.68 -26.71 -2.50
N PRO A 321 6.36 -26.75 -2.73
CA PRO A 321 5.69 -27.94 -3.27
C PRO A 321 6.05 -28.23 -4.74
N LEU A 322 6.33 -27.19 -5.53
CA LEU A 322 6.68 -27.35 -6.94
C LEU A 322 8.04 -28.02 -7.14
N LEU A 323 8.97 -27.86 -6.19
CA LEU A 323 10.26 -28.53 -6.21
C LEU A 323 10.16 -29.99 -5.75
N ALA A 324 9.33 -30.27 -4.74
CA ALA A 324 9.11 -31.62 -4.22
C ALA A 324 8.33 -32.53 -5.19
N MET A 325 7.45 -31.97 -6.04
CA MET A 325 6.75 -32.74 -7.09
C MET A 325 7.59 -32.94 -8.37
N ALA A 326 8.71 -32.23 -8.51
CA ALA A 326 9.59 -32.30 -9.68
C ALA A 326 10.83 -33.20 -9.47
N SER A 327 11.05 -33.69 -8.24
CA SER A 327 12.09 -34.64 -7.84
C SER A 327 11.53 -36.05 -7.70
#